data_AF-A0A384K3K4-F1
#
_entry.id   AF-A0A384K3K4-F1
#
_cell.length_a   1.000
_cell.length_b   1.000
_cell.length_c   1.000
_cell.angle_alpha   90.00
_cell.angle_beta   90.00
_cell.angle_gamma   90.00
#
_symmetry.space_group_name_H-M   'P 1'
#
loop_
_entity.id
_entity.type
_entity.pdbx_description
1 polymer ?
#
loop_
_entity_poly.entity_id
_entity_poly.type
_entity_poly.pdbx_seq_one_letter_code
_entity_poly.pdbx_strand_id
1 'polypeptide(L)'
;MQKLPLRKPYQSLDRAIPLILRPLFRAYILGYASSAGPRLLTLFLVHLSRHRKNIDPKPEGEDYFWSSLVGILKGGLEIQRFPTFCAALVGGSTLLQIPLRELFERLLGNLSVVTQLRLTRYLSTFISAYFSLKLLQSRPSKTFTEDLAFETKNGIELRPTRFAGRTLDLTLFSFTRAVDCIVGELWARRKSRRQASGRWSRVDRTISSLTDPTLFATSCALTMWAFIYTPARLPSAYNKWIKSAAQVDSRLLKALRYCRYGELKYGVETGQAHLLGDMCKDYGLPEEYGDPTKSIPFPCELVHMGAGPSCEFHAVSRFYKSFIWSASMYLPLNLALIFRNPKISKKALTHALKSSARSSAFLSSFITLFYYGICLTRTKFGPYILGTSPHACQAIDSGYCIGTGCWMCGWSVLIENAKRREEMGLFVAPRALATLLPRRYRWEEQWIERAVFAWGTAVVFTCVGENRNGIRGVLGKVVGGVLHSGGGF
;
A
#
# COMPACT_ATOMS: atom_id res chain seq x y z
N MET A 1 -30.20 -18.04 -16.59
CA MET A 1 -30.20 -17.86 -18.06
C MET A 1 -30.00 -16.39 -18.40
N GLN A 2 -29.34 -16.14 -19.55
CA GLN A 2 -28.84 -14.86 -20.08
C GLN A 2 -27.82 -14.11 -19.20
N LYS A 3 -26.52 -14.41 -19.44
CA LYS A 3 -25.42 -13.50 -19.12
C LYS A 3 -25.55 -12.28 -20.02
N LEU A 4 -26.19 -11.21 -19.55
CA LEU A 4 -26.08 -9.91 -20.19
C LEU A 4 -24.58 -9.53 -20.22
N PRO A 5 -23.99 -9.23 -21.39
CA PRO A 5 -22.62 -8.77 -21.44
C PRO A 5 -22.57 -7.40 -20.78
N LEU A 6 -21.81 -7.29 -19.69
CA LEU A 6 -21.34 -6.00 -19.18
C LEU A 6 -20.64 -5.29 -20.34
N ARG A 7 -21.33 -4.35 -20.98
CA ARG A 7 -20.76 -3.43 -21.98
C ARG A 7 -19.53 -2.81 -21.32
N LYS A 8 -18.33 -3.24 -21.74
CA LYS A 8 -17.09 -2.66 -21.23
C LYS A 8 -17.04 -1.22 -21.78
N PRO A 9 -16.87 -0.19 -20.93
CA PRO A 9 -16.93 1.22 -21.34
C PRO A 9 -15.90 1.59 -22.43
N TYR A 10 -14.92 0.72 -22.71
CA TYR A 10 -13.91 0.91 -23.75
C TYR A 10 -14.45 0.72 -25.19
N GLN A 11 -15.48 -0.11 -25.39
CA GLN A 11 -15.86 -0.55 -26.75
C GLN A 11 -16.43 0.53 -27.67
N SER A 12 -16.97 1.64 -27.15
CA SER A 12 -17.51 2.72 -27.99
C SER A 12 -16.44 3.71 -28.45
N LEU A 13 -15.47 4.06 -27.58
CA LEU A 13 -14.39 4.99 -27.89
C LEU A 13 -13.28 4.37 -28.76
N ASP A 14 -13.11 3.04 -28.70
CA ASP A 14 -12.07 2.32 -29.45
C ASP A 14 -12.32 2.31 -30.98
N ARG A 15 -13.54 2.56 -31.44
CA ARG A 15 -13.92 2.41 -32.86
C ARG A 15 -13.29 3.47 -33.76
N ALA A 16 -13.04 4.67 -33.25
CA ALA A 16 -12.47 5.79 -34.00
C ALA A 16 -10.92 5.76 -34.04
N ILE A 17 -10.27 4.85 -33.33
CA ILE A 17 -8.81 4.84 -33.13
C ILE A 17 -8.18 3.65 -33.89
N PRO A 18 -7.07 3.87 -34.64
CA PRO A 18 -6.33 2.81 -35.29
C PRO A 18 -5.96 1.68 -34.33
N LEU A 19 -6.06 0.43 -34.79
CA LEU A 19 -5.84 -0.77 -33.95
C LEU A 19 -4.51 -0.73 -33.16
N ILE A 20 -3.47 -0.20 -33.81
CA ILE A 20 -2.11 -0.09 -33.27
C ILE A 20 -2.04 0.90 -32.09
N LEU A 21 -2.87 1.95 -32.09
CA LEU A 21 -2.87 3.02 -31.08
C LEU A 21 -3.87 2.78 -29.93
N ARG A 22 -4.74 1.77 -30.04
CA ARG A 22 -5.73 1.46 -29.00
C ARG A 22 -5.10 1.18 -27.63
N PRO A 23 -4.02 0.38 -27.48
CA PRO A 23 -3.41 0.14 -26.17
C PRO A 23 -2.88 1.41 -25.53
N LEU A 24 -2.25 2.30 -26.32
CA LEU A 24 -1.74 3.59 -25.87
C LEU A 24 -2.87 4.46 -25.33
N PHE A 25 -3.95 4.63 -26.10
CA PHE A 25 -5.08 5.47 -25.71
C PHE A 25 -5.80 4.96 -24.46
N ARG A 26 -6.04 3.64 -24.39
CA ARG A 26 -6.65 3.02 -23.21
C ARG A 26 -5.80 3.19 -21.96
N ALA A 27 -4.48 3.06 -22.09
CA ALA A 27 -3.55 3.28 -20.99
C ALA A 27 -3.55 4.75 -20.53
N TYR A 28 -3.61 5.70 -21.47
CA TYR A 28 -3.71 7.13 -21.15
C TYR A 28 -4.99 7.44 -20.37
N ILE A 29 -6.16 7.03 -20.87
CA ILE A 29 -7.45 7.27 -20.20
C ILE A 29 -7.46 6.66 -18.81
N LEU A 30 -7.00 5.40 -18.68
CA LEU A 30 -6.96 4.73 -17.39
C LEU A 30 -6.01 5.45 -16.42
N GLY A 31 -4.84 5.88 -16.90
CA GLY A 31 -3.89 6.69 -16.14
C GLY A 31 -4.48 8.03 -15.70
N TYR A 32 -5.22 8.70 -16.58
CA TYR A 32 -5.91 9.95 -16.29
C TYR A 32 -7.00 9.76 -15.23
N ALA A 33 -7.89 8.77 -15.42
CA ALA A 33 -8.94 8.46 -14.47
C ALA A 33 -8.39 8.10 -13.08
N SER A 34 -7.29 7.33 -13.02
CA SER A 34 -6.67 6.93 -11.74
C SER A 34 -5.98 8.08 -10.99
N SER A 35 -5.48 9.09 -11.71
CA SER A 35 -4.76 10.22 -11.11
C SER A 35 -5.64 11.43 -10.79
N ALA A 36 -6.58 11.76 -11.69
CA ALA A 36 -7.52 12.85 -11.51
C ALA A 36 -8.75 12.44 -10.67
N GLY A 37 -9.27 11.23 -10.88
CA GLY A 37 -10.53 10.76 -10.27
C GLY A 37 -10.60 10.91 -8.75
N PRO A 38 -9.62 10.41 -7.97
CA PRO A 38 -9.64 10.55 -6.52
C PRO A 38 -9.60 12.02 -6.06
N ARG A 39 -8.85 12.88 -6.76
CA ARG A 39 -8.72 14.31 -6.42
C ARG A 39 -10.01 15.06 -6.70
N LEU A 40 -10.64 14.78 -7.85
CA LEU A 40 -11.94 15.31 -8.19
C LEU A 40 -12.98 14.88 -7.15
N LEU A 41 -13.03 13.59 -6.81
CA LEU A 41 -13.93 13.08 -5.79
C LEU A 41 -13.73 13.78 -4.44
N THR A 42 -12.47 13.93 -3.99
CA THR A 42 -12.19 14.67 -2.75
C THR A 42 -12.64 16.13 -2.84
N LEU A 43 -12.39 16.82 -3.96
CA LEU A 43 -12.82 18.20 -4.16
C LEU A 43 -14.35 18.33 -4.07
N PHE A 44 -15.09 17.45 -4.75
CA PHE A 44 -16.55 17.40 -4.69
C PHE A 44 -17.06 17.09 -3.29
N LEU A 45 -16.49 16.10 -2.59
CA LEU A 45 -16.89 15.74 -1.24
C LEU A 45 -16.64 16.89 -0.24
N VAL A 46 -15.49 17.58 -0.36
CA VAL A 46 -15.19 18.75 0.48
C VAL A 46 -16.19 19.86 0.21
N HIS A 47 -16.46 20.17 -1.05
CA HIS A 47 -17.43 21.21 -1.44
C HIS A 47 -18.84 20.89 -0.89
N LEU A 48 -19.33 19.67 -1.11
CA LEU A 48 -20.61 19.20 -0.57
C LEU A 48 -20.66 19.24 0.97
N SER A 49 -19.57 18.86 1.64
CA SER A 49 -19.50 18.87 3.10
C SER A 49 -19.55 20.29 3.69
N ARG A 50 -18.96 21.27 3.01
CA ARG A 50 -18.99 22.70 3.40
C ARG A 50 -20.38 23.28 3.20
N HIS A 51 -20.98 23.02 2.04
CA HIS A 51 -22.35 23.43 1.75
C HIS A 51 -23.36 22.84 2.74
N ARG A 52 -23.13 21.61 3.24
CA ARG A 52 -24.01 20.98 4.23
C ARG A 52 -23.83 21.53 5.66
N LYS A 53 -22.65 22.07 5.99
CA LYS A 53 -22.32 22.51 7.37
C LYS A 53 -22.58 24.00 7.62
N ASN A 54 -23.11 24.77 6.66
CA ASN A 54 -23.30 26.23 6.77
C ASN A 54 -22.08 26.94 7.37
N ILE A 55 -20.87 26.47 7.03
CA ILE A 55 -19.64 27.17 7.41
C ILE A 55 -19.52 28.34 6.43
N ASP A 56 -19.49 29.57 6.96
CA ASP A 56 -19.48 30.80 6.16
C ASP A 56 -18.49 30.70 4.99
N PRO A 57 -18.94 31.03 3.77
CA PRO A 57 -18.04 31.11 2.64
C PRO A 57 -17.04 32.24 2.91
N LYS A 58 -15.75 31.89 3.03
CA LYS A 58 -14.71 32.87 2.68
C LYS A 58 -15.03 33.39 1.27
N PRO A 59 -14.77 34.68 0.95
CA PRO A 59 -15.05 35.28 -0.36
C PRO A 59 -14.33 34.61 -1.55
N GLU A 60 -13.53 33.57 -1.32
CA GLU A 60 -12.78 32.79 -2.32
C GLU A 60 -13.44 31.43 -2.68
N GLY A 61 -14.63 31.12 -2.16
CA GLY A 61 -15.20 29.75 -2.15
C GLY A 61 -15.48 29.11 -3.52
N GLU A 62 -16.09 29.85 -4.45
CA GLU A 62 -16.43 29.36 -5.79
C GLU A 62 -15.23 29.42 -6.75
N ASP A 63 -14.49 30.53 -6.72
CA ASP A 63 -13.27 30.71 -7.52
C ASP A 63 -12.20 29.68 -7.16
N TYR A 64 -12.06 29.33 -5.88
CA TYR A 64 -11.16 28.26 -5.43
C TYR A 64 -11.59 26.88 -5.96
N PHE A 65 -12.88 26.59 -6.03
CA PHE A 65 -13.38 25.32 -6.55
C PHE A 65 -13.06 25.20 -8.05
N TRP A 66 -13.43 26.21 -8.85
CA TRP A 66 -13.21 26.18 -10.30
C TRP A 66 -11.72 26.22 -10.65
N SER A 67 -10.92 27.06 -9.98
CA SER A 67 -9.47 27.08 -10.19
C SER A 67 -8.81 25.74 -9.81
N SER A 68 -9.25 25.10 -8.72
CA SER A 68 -8.79 23.76 -8.33
C SER A 68 -9.22 22.69 -9.33
N LEU A 69 -10.46 22.75 -9.82
CA LEU A 69 -10.99 21.82 -10.82
C LEU A 69 -10.20 21.92 -12.12
N VAL A 70 -10.03 23.13 -12.65
CA VAL A 70 -9.24 23.40 -13.86
C VAL A 70 -7.79 22.98 -13.65
N GLY A 71 -7.20 23.27 -12.48
CA GLY A 71 -5.84 22.85 -12.13
C GLY A 71 -5.66 21.32 -12.10
N ILE A 72 -6.64 20.57 -11.62
CA ILE A 72 -6.63 19.10 -11.63
C ILE A 72 -6.73 18.58 -13.07
N LEU A 73 -7.68 19.12 -13.86
CA LEU A 73 -7.93 18.68 -15.22
C LEU A 73 -6.76 18.97 -16.15
N LYS A 74 -6.25 20.22 -16.15
CA LYS A 74 -5.06 20.64 -16.91
C LYS A 74 -3.82 19.90 -16.44
N GLY A 75 -3.68 19.74 -15.12
CA GLY A 75 -2.56 19.02 -14.55
C GLY A 75 -2.44 17.60 -15.10
N GLY A 76 -3.55 16.88 -15.26
CA GLY A 76 -3.55 15.53 -15.81
C GLY A 76 -3.06 15.41 -17.27
N LEU A 77 -3.03 16.52 -18.03
CA LEU A 77 -2.58 16.56 -19.44
C LEU A 77 -1.08 16.82 -19.59
N GLU A 78 -0.36 17.13 -18.51
CA GLU A 78 1.08 17.40 -18.55
C GLU A 78 1.89 16.16 -18.98
N ILE A 79 2.89 16.37 -19.83
CA ILE A 79 3.73 15.31 -20.41
C ILE A 79 4.48 14.51 -19.33
N GLN A 80 4.92 15.15 -18.24
CA GLN A 80 5.70 14.51 -17.18
C GLN A 80 4.81 13.91 -16.06
N ARG A 81 3.51 13.69 -16.32
CA ARG A 81 2.58 13.08 -15.36
C ARG A 81 2.26 11.63 -15.67
N PHE A 82 1.59 11.02 -14.70
CA PHE A 82 1.21 9.62 -14.70
C PHE A 82 0.44 9.15 -15.95
N PRO A 83 -0.51 9.93 -16.53
CA PRO A 83 -1.23 9.48 -17.73
C PRO A 83 -0.31 9.28 -18.95
N THR A 84 0.57 10.24 -19.21
CA THR A 84 1.58 10.15 -20.28
C THR A 84 2.59 9.05 -20.03
N PHE A 85 3.00 8.85 -18.77
CA PHE A 85 3.81 7.68 -18.38
C PHE A 85 3.13 6.36 -18.75
N CYS A 86 1.85 6.17 -18.40
CA CYS A 86 1.10 4.95 -18.72
C CYS A 86 0.99 4.74 -20.24
N ALA A 87 0.72 5.82 -20.98
CA ALA A 87 0.63 5.79 -22.43
C ALA A 87 1.98 5.44 -23.09
N ALA A 88 3.06 6.07 -22.65
CA ALA A 88 4.41 5.79 -23.13
C ALA A 88 4.82 4.35 -22.81
N LEU A 89 4.56 3.86 -21.59
CA LEU A 89 4.86 2.51 -21.17
C LEU A 89 4.13 1.47 -22.04
N VAL A 90 2.80 1.55 -22.11
CA VAL A 90 1.99 0.56 -22.82
C VAL A 90 2.15 0.72 -24.32
N GLY A 91 1.97 1.94 -24.83
CA GLY A 91 2.08 2.25 -26.26
C GLY A 91 3.48 1.95 -26.80
N GLY A 92 4.53 2.37 -26.07
CA GLY A 92 5.90 2.02 -26.42
C GLY A 92 6.15 0.52 -26.40
N SER A 93 5.61 -0.21 -25.41
CA SER A 93 5.79 -1.66 -25.34
C SER A 93 5.16 -2.39 -26.52
N THR A 94 4.03 -1.91 -27.05
CA THR A 94 3.34 -2.51 -28.20
C THR A 94 3.91 -2.05 -29.54
N LEU A 95 4.30 -0.78 -29.67
CA LEU A 95 4.87 -0.24 -30.90
C LEU A 95 6.28 -0.78 -31.15
N LEU A 96 7.11 -0.87 -30.11
CA LEU A 96 8.48 -1.42 -30.22
C LEU A 96 8.51 -2.92 -30.50
N GLN A 97 7.41 -3.66 -30.27
CA GLN A 97 7.35 -5.09 -30.60
C GLN A 97 7.49 -5.33 -32.10
N ILE A 98 6.96 -4.44 -32.95
CA ILE A 98 6.97 -4.61 -34.41
C ILE A 98 8.40 -4.63 -34.96
N PRO A 99 9.22 -3.58 -34.78
CA PRO A 99 10.60 -3.58 -35.30
C PRO A 99 11.50 -4.60 -34.60
N LEU A 100 11.29 -4.87 -33.30
CA LEU A 100 12.09 -5.87 -32.58
C LEU A 100 11.79 -7.30 -33.02
N ARG A 101 10.55 -7.59 -33.41
CA ARG A 101 10.18 -8.89 -33.95
C ARG A 101 10.89 -9.14 -35.27
N GLU A 102 10.83 -8.18 -36.20
CA GLU A 102 11.52 -8.24 -37.49
C GLU A 102 13.04 -8.45 -37.28
N LEU A 103 13.62 -7.73 -36.32
CA LEU A 103 15.03 -7.88 -35.97
C LEU A 103 15.36 -9.29 -35.44
N PHE A 104 14.52 -9.87 -34.57
CA PHE A 104 14.77 -11.20 -34.02
C PHE A 104 14.48 -12.34 -34.99
N GLU A 105 13.55 -12.17 -35.91
CA GLU A 105 13.34 -13.13 -37.00
C GLU A 105 14.60 -13.20 -37.89
N ARG A 106 15.28 -12.07 -38.11
CA ARG A 106 16.55 -12.00 -38.86
C ARG A 106 17.76 -12.54 -38.08
N LEU A 107 17.89 -12.21 -36.79
CA LEU A 107 19.08 -12.54 -35.99
C LEU A 107 19.00 -13.87 -35.24
N LEU A 108 17.81 -14.36 -34.91
CA LEU A 108 17.56 -15.50 -34.03
C LEU A 108 16.61 -16.53 -34.65
N GLY A 109 16.64 -16.70 -35.97
CA GLY A 109 15.77 -17.61 -36.72
C GLY A 109 15.78 -19.07 -36.22
N ASN A 110 16.84 -19.50 -35.53
CA ASN A 110 16.99 -20.85 -34.98
C ASN A 110 16.20 -21.09 -33.68
N LEU A 111 15.66 -20.05 -33.04
CA LEU A 111 14.87 -20.17 -31.82
C LEU A 111 13.40 -20.46 -32.13
N SER A 112 12.71 -21.14 -31.19
CA SER A 112 11.27 -21.34 -31.32
C SER A 112 10.52 -20.00 -31.40
N VAL A 113 9.45 -19.96 -32.20
CA VAL A 113 8.58 -18.77 -32.36
C VAL A 113 8.08 -18.27 -30.99
N VAL A 114 7.79 -19.18 -30.06
CA VAL A 114 7.36 -18.82 -28.70
C VAL A 114 8.48 -18.10 -27.94
N THR A 115 9.73 -18.56 -28.05
CA THR A 115 10.89 -17.92 -27.41
C THR A 115 11.15 -16.54 -28.01
N GLN A 116 11.07 -16.41 -29.34
CA GLN A 116 11.23 -15.12 -30.02
C GLN A 116 10.16 -14.11 -29.58
N LEU A 117 8.88 -14.54 -29.50
CA LEU A 117 7.78 -13.69 -29.02
C LEU A 117 7.97 -13.25 -27.56
N ARG A 118 8.44 -14.16 -26.69
CA ARG A 118 8.76 -13.85 -25.29
C ARG A 118 9.86 -12.81 -25.19
N LEU A 119 10.97 -13.01 -25.92
CA LEU A 119 12.12 -12.11 -25.91
C LEU A 119 11.76 -10.73 -26.46
N THR A 120 11.02 -10.69 -27.57
CA THR A 120 10.52 -9.46 -28.20
C THR A 120 9.68 -8.66 -27.20
N ARG A 121 8.70 -9.31 -26.57
CA ARG A 121 7.79 -8.67 -25.60
C ARG A 121 8.54 -8.19 -24.36
N TYR A 122 9.49 -8.99 -23.87
CA TYR A 122 10.31 -8.63 -22.73
C TYR A 122 11.15 -7.38 -23.03
N LEU A 123 11.90 -7.37 -24.13
CA LEU A 123 12.80 -6.26 -24.47
C LEU A 123 12.04 -5.00 -24.87
N SER A 124 10.94 -5.12 -25.62
CA SER A 124 10.09 -3.97 -25.96
C SER A 124 9.53 -3.30 -24.71
N THR A 125 9.07 -4.11 -23.75
CA THR A 125 8.54 -3.62 -22.49
C THR A 125 9.64 -3.04 -21.62
N PHE A 126 10.81 -3.68 -21.56
CA PHE A 126 11.95 -3.19 -20.77
C PHE A 126 12.39 -1.79 -21.23
N ILE A 127 12.60 -1.61 -22.54
CA ILE A 127 12.99 -0.33 -23.13
C ILE A 127 11.92 0.73 -22.85
N SER A 128 10.65 0.39 -23.14
CA SER A 128 9.51 1.29 -22.91
C SER A 128 9.37 1.70 -21.44
N ALA A 129 9.51 0.74 -20.51
CA ALA A 129 9.42 0.98 -19.07
C ALA A 129 10.57 1.84 -18.55
N TYR A 130 11.79 1.62 -19.04
CA TYR A 130 12.95 2.41 -18.65
C TYR A 130 12.78 3.89 -19.04
N PHE A 131 12.41 4.16 -20.30
CA PHE A 131 12.25 5.53 -20.79
C PHE A 131 10.98 6.22 -20.27
N SER A 132 9.87 5.50 -20.13
CA SER A 132 8.66 6.05 -19.54
C SER A 132 8.87 6.42 -18.06
N LEU A 133 9.58 5.61 -17.28
CA LEU A 133 9.90 5.98 -15.90
C LEU A 133 10.87 7.16 -15.84
N LYS A 134 11.88 7.21 -16.73
CA LYS A 134 12.77 8.38 -16.86
C LYS A 134 11.97 9.66 -17.16
N LEU A 135 10.98 9.58 -18.05
CA LEU A 135 10.07 10.70 -18.34
C LEU A 135 9.31 11.13 -17.09
N LEU A 136 8.75 10.18 -16.35
CA LEU A 136 8.05 10.47 -15.10
C LEU A 136 9.02 11.12 -14.07
N GLN A 137 10.23 10.60 -13.92
CA GLN A 137 11.22 11.12 -12.97
C GLN A 137 11.80 12.49 -13.34
N SER A 138 11.69 12.94 -14.59
CA SER A 138 12.20 14.24 -15.05
C SER A 138 11.53 15.44 -14.37
N ARG A 139 10.33 15.25 -13.80
CA ARG A 139 9.59 16.32 -13.12
C ARG A 139 10.23 16.70 -11.79
N PRO A 140 10.53 18.00 -11.55
CA PRO A 140 10.99 18.46 -10.25
C PRO A 140 9.89 18.30 -9.19
N SER A 141 10.29 17.92 -7.97
CA SER A 141 9.38 17.76 -6.84
C SER A 141 9.95 18.44 -5.61
N LYS A 142 9.19 19.38 -5.02
CA LYS A 142 9.58 20.08 -3.78
C LYS A 142 9.89 19.11 -2.63
N THR A 143 9.26 17.93 -2.59
CA THR A 143 9.50 16.92 -1.56
C THR A 143 10.84 16.20 -1.71
N PHE A 144 11.49 16.31 -2.87
CA PHE A 144 12.75 15.64 -3.20
C PHE A 144 13.82 16.65 -3.61
N THR A 145 13.65 17.92 -3.24
CA THR A 145 14.66 18.97 -3.38
C THR A 145 14.87 19.58 -2.01
N GLU A 146 16.12 19.74 -1.61
CA GLU A 146 16.49 20.34 -0.33
C GLU A 146 17.67 21.29 -0.57
N ASP A 147 17.61 22.49 0.02
CA ASP A 147 18.67 23.47 -0.10
C ASP A 147 19.74 23.14 0.95
N LEU A 148 20.87 22.60 0.49
CA LEU A 148 21.98 22.21 1.35
C LEU A 148 23.02 23.34 1.36
N ALA A 149 23.59 23.58 2.54
CA ALA A 149 24.69 24.50 2.74
C ALA A 149 25.98 23.90 2.20
N PHE A 150 26.61 24.57 1.24
CA PHE A 150 27.94 24.23 0.74
C PHE A 150 28.92 25.33 1.17
N GLU A 151 29.98 24.93 1.86
CA GLU A 151 31.09 25.84 2.15
C GLU A 151 31.87 26.12 0.87
N THR A 152 31.87 27.38 0.45
CA THR A 152 32.67 27.87 -0.66
C THR A 152 33.71 28.87 -0.15
N LYS A 153 34.71 29.19 -0.98
CA LYS A 153 35.76 30.16 -0.63
C LYS A 153 35.21 31.56 -0.24
N ASN A 154 33.96 31.87 -0.63
CA ASN A 154 33.30 33.15 -0.38
C ASN A 154 32.24 33.05 0.75
N GLY A 155 32.17 31.94 1.49
CA GLY A 155 31.19 31.69 2.56
C GLY A 155 30.27 30.50 2.28
N ILE A 156 29.21 30.38 3.10
CA ILE A 156 28.22 29.31 3.01
C ILE A 156 27.18 29.67 1.93
N GLU A 157 27.12 28.89 0.86
CA GLU A 157 26.14 29.04 -0.22
C GLU A 157 25.09 27.91 -0.13
N LEU A 158 23.80 28.28 -0.11
CA LEU A 158 22.71 27.31 -0.15
C LEU A 158 22.45 26.88 -1.59
N ARG A 159 22.67 25.60 -1.92
CA ARG A 159 22.40 25.06 -3.25
C ARG A 159 21.30 24.01 -3.23
N PRO A 160 20.33 24.07 -4.17
CA PRO A 160 19.25 23.10 -4.26
C PRO A 160 19.79 21.74 -4.72
N THR A 161 19.81 20.78 -3.80
CA THR A 161 20.20 19.39 -4.05
C THR A 161 18.97 18.54 -4.34
N ARG A 162 19.00 17.79 -5.44
CA ARG A 162 17.92 16.88 -5.84
C ARG A 162 18.18 15.47 -5.32
N PHE A 163 17.16 14.87 -4.71
CA PHE A 163 17.17 13.48 -4.26
C PHE A 163 16.30 12.60 -5.17
N ALA A 164 16.66 11.33 -5.28
CA ALA A 164 15.86 10.32 -5.96
C ALA A 164 14.88 9.62 -4.98
N GLY A 165 14.03 8.73 -5.50
CA GLY A 165 13.02 7.99 -4.71
C GLY A 165 11.57 8.40 -4.91
N ARG A 166 11.29 9.39 -5.78
CA ARG A 166 9.92 9.85 -6.10
C ARG A 166 9.01 8.74 -6.61
N THR A 167 9.56 7.79 -7.36
CA THR A 167 8.82 6.70 -8.02
C THR A 167 9.03 5.36 -7.31
N LEU A 168 9.66 5.35 -6.13
CA LEU A 168 10.05 4.12 -5.42
C LEU A 168 8.87 3.19 -5.17
N ASP A 169 7.71 3.74 -4.79
CA ASP A 169 6.49 2.94 -4.55
C ASP A 169 6.01 2.22 -5.82
N LEU A 170 6.15 2.85 -6.99
CA LEU A 170 5.79 2.26 -8.27
C LEU A 170 6.80 1.16 -8.66
N THR A 171 8.08 1.42 -8.43
CA THR A 171 9.17 0.46 -8.66
C THR A 171 9.03 -0.78 -7.79
N LEU A 172 8.79 -0.60 -6.49
CA LEU A 172 8.56 -1.71 -5.56
C LEU A 172 7.27 -2.46 -5.86
N PHE A 173 6.22 -1.77 -6.31
CA PHE A 173 5.02 -2.43 -6.79
C PHE A 173 5.34 -3.34 -7.98
N SER A 174 6.03 -2.83 -8.99
CA SER A 174 6.41 -3.62 -10.16
C SER A 174 7.32 -4.79 -9.81
N PHE A 175 8.32 -4.57 -8.95
CA PHE A 175 9.22 -5.60 -8.45
C PHE A 175 8.45 -6.71 -7.72
N THR A 176 7.59 -6.34 -6.77
CA THR A 176 6.77 -7.30 -6.01
C THR A 176 5.91 -8.16 -6.94
N ARG A 177 5.33 -7.55 -7.99
CA ARG A 177 4.49 -8.27 -8.96
C ARG A 177 5.31 -9.22 -9.84
N ALA A 178 6.51 -8.82 -10.23
CA ALA A 178 7.41 -9.69 -10.99
C ALA A 178 7.83 -10.91 -10.16
N VAL A 179 8.20 -10.70 -8.90
CA VAL A 179 8.54 -11.79 -7.97
C VAL A 179 7.34 -12.72 -7.77
N ASP A 180 6.13 -12.19 -7.55
CA ASP A 180 4.91 -12.99 -7.44
C ASP A 180 4.63 -13.83 -8.69
N CYS A 181 4.84 -13.27 -9.89
CA CYS A 181 4.70 -14.01 -11.16
C CYS A 181 5.73 -15.16 -11.25
N ILE A 182 7.00 -14.89 -10.94
CA ILE A 182 8.08 -15.87 -10.98
C ILE A 182 7.83 -16.99 -9.96
N VAL A 183 7.56 -16.64 -8.71
CA VAL A 183 7.28 -17.59 -7.63
C VAL A 183 6.02 -18.39 -7.93
N GLY A 184 4.96 -17.76 -8.45
CA GLY A 184 3.72 -18.41 -8.85
C GLY A 184 3.94 -19.46 -9.95
N GLU A 185 4.72 -19.12 -10.99
CA GLU A 185 5.05 -20.03 -12.08
C GLU A 185 5.94 -21.20 -11.60
N LEU A 186 6.97 -20.92 -10.79
CA LEU A 186 7.82 -21.95 -10.20
C LEU A 186 7.01 -22.90 -9.30
N TRP A 187 6.08 -22.34 -8.52
CA TRP A 187 5.19 -23.12 -7.67
C TRP A 187 4.22 -23.98 -8.49
N ALA A 188 3.64 -23.44 -9.56
CA ALA A 188 2.77 -24.18 -10.47
C ALA A 188 3.52 -25.36 -11.09
N ARG A 189 4.75 -25.17 -11.58
CA ARG A 189 5.60 -26.26 -12.12
C ARG A 189 5.95 -27.29 -11.06
N ARG A 190 6.26 -26.87 -9.83
CA ARG A 190 6.52 -27.78 -8.71
C ARG A 190 5.28 -28.61 -8.37
N LYS A 191 4.11 -27.97 -8.31
CA LYS A 191 2.83 -28.61 -8.03
C LYS A 191 2.51 -29.66 -9.09
N SER A 192 2.57 -29.30 -10.38
CA SER A 192 2.31 -30.24 -11.48
C SER A 192 3.25 -31.44 -11.43
N ARG A 193 4.56 -31.23 -11.21
CA ARG A 193 5.55 -32.31 -11.09
C ARG A 193 5.26 -33.26 -9.92
N ARG A 194 4.95 -32.71 -8.74
CA ARG A 194 4.64 -33.54 -7.55
C ARG A 194 3.31 -34.26 -7.65
N GLN A 195 2.31 -33.67 -8.31
CA GLN A 195 1.04 -34.33 -8.58
C GLN A 195 1.22 -35.48 -9.58
N ALA A 196 1.98 -35.26 -10.66
CA ALA A 196 2.30 -36.30 -11.63
C ALA A 196 3.09 -37.47 -11.00
N SER A 197 3.98 -37.17 -10.04
CA SER A 197 4.75 -38.21 -9.33
C SER A 197 4.01 -38.82 -8.13
N GLY A 198 2.74 -38.48 -7.88
CA GLY A 198 1.98 -38.95 -6.70
C GLY A 198 2.49 -38.49 -5.32
N ARG A 199 3.47 -37.56 -5.26
CA ARG A 199 4.15 -37.12 -4.03
C ARG A 199 3.56 -35.83 -3.43
N TRP A 200 2.33 -35.47 -3.78
CA TRP A 200 1.69 -34.26 -3.28
C TRP A 200 1.21 -34.44 -1.83
N SER A 201 2.01 -33.94 -0.89
CA SER A 201 1.83 -34.18 0.55
C SER A 201 0.80 -33.23 1.19
N ARG A 202 0.41 -33.51 2.45
CA ARG A 202 -0.37 -32.56 3.27
C ARG A 202 0.41 -31.27 3.53
N VAL A 203 1.73 -31.37 3.70
CA VAL A 203 2.63 -30.23 3.93
C VAL A 203 2.59 -29.27 2.73
N ASP A 204 2.63 -29.79 1.50
CA ASP A 204 2.56 -28.94 0.29
C ASP A 204 1.23 -28.17 0.19
N ARG A 205 0.13 -28.76 0.67
CA ARG A 205 -1.18 -28.07 0.77
C ARG A 205 -1.16 -26.98 1.83
N THR A 206 -0.60 -27.28 3.00
CA THR A 206 -0.50 -26.31 4.10
C THR A 206 0.34 -25.11 3.67
N ILE A 207 1.50 -25.33 3.05
CA ILE A 207 2.35 -24.26 2.49
C ILE A 207 1.52 -23.41 1.52
N SER A 208 0.86 -24.03 0.53
CA SER A 208 0.03 -23.31 -0.44
C SER A 208 -1.06 -22.46 0.23
N SER A 209 -1.66 -22.95 1.32
CA SER A 209 -2.76 -22.26 2.01
C SER A 209 -2.28 -21.12 2.92
N LEU A 210 -1.05 -21.21 3.45
CA LEU A 210 -0.47 -20.25 4.38
C LEU A 210 0.38 -19.18 3.71
N THR A 211 0.77 -19.34 2.44
CA THR A 211 1.58 -18.36 1.71
C THR A 211 0.98 -16.96 1.75
N ASP A 212 -0.29 -16.79 1.35
CA ASP A 212 -0.89 -15.44 1.30
C ASP A 212 -1.12 -14.82 2.68
N PRO A 213 -1.67 -15.56 3.67
CA PRO A 213 -1.76 -15.05 5.03
C PRO A 213 -0.41 -14.65 5.61
N THR A 214 0.64 -15.45 5.40
CA THR A 214 1.99 -15.17 5.93
C THR A 214 2.63 -13.97 5.23
N LEU A 215 2.50 -13.86 3.90
CA LEU A 215 2.96 -12.70 3.14
C LEU A 215 2.29 -11.42 3.63
N PHE A 216 0.97 -11.47 3.84
CA PHE A 216 0.24 -10.35 4.39
C PHE A 216 0.69 -10.02 5.82
N ALA A 217 0.83 -11.03 6.69
CA ALA A 217 1.17 -10.82 8.09
C ALA A 217 2.59 -10.25 8.27
N THR A 218 3.57 -10.81 7.57
CA THR A 218 4.96 -10.28 7.55
C THR A 218 5.00 -8.85 7.01
N SER A 219 4.27 -8.56 5.93
CA SER A 219 4.19 -7.21 5.35
C SER A 219 3.57 -6.20 6.31
N CYS A 220 2.50 -6.59 7.00
CA CYS A 220 1.86 -5.79 8.04
C CYS A 220 2.79 -5.56 9.24
N ALA A 221 3.55 -6.58 9.66
CA ALA A 221 4.48 -6.46 10.76
C ALA A 221 5.56 -5.39 10.47
N LEU A 222 6.20 -5.45 9.31
CA LEU A 222 7.19 -4.45 8.88
C LEU A 222 6.58 -3.05 8.76
N THR A 223 5.36 -2.96 8.25
CA THR A 223 4.65 -1.68 8.08
C THR A 223 4.29 -1.04 9.42
N MET A 224 3.69 -1.81 10.33
CA MET A 224 3.28 -1.33 11.65
C MET A 224 4.50 -0.98 12.51
N TRP A 225 5.57 -1.76 12.40
CA TRP A 225 6.84 -1.45 13.05
C TRP A 225 7.42 -0.12 12.58
N ALA A 226 7.44 0.10 11.27
CA ALA A 226 7.90 1.37 10.71
C ALA A 226 6.99 2.54 11.11
N PHE A 227 5.66 2.35 11.13
CA PHE A 227 4.71 3.36 11.59
C PHE A 227 5.03 3.84 13.02
N ILE A 228 5.40 2.91 13.91
CA ILE A 228 5.75 3.25 15.29
C ILE A 228 7.15 3.83 15.35
N TYR A 229 8.20 3.14 14.91
CA TYR A 229 9.58 3.55 15.22
C TYR A 229 10.27 4.41 14.16
N THR A 230 9.87 4.32 12.89
CA THR A 230 10.50 5.03 11.77
C THR A 230 9.45 5.58 10.80
N PRO A 231 8.49 6.44 11.25
CA PRO A 231 7.36 6.87 10.44
C PRO A 231 7.79 7.60 9.16
N ALA A 232 8.97 8.22 9.13
CA ALA A 232 9.55 8.86 7.95
C ALA A 232 9.73 7.91 6.75
N ARG A 233 9.79 6.60 6.98
CA ARG A 233 9.91 5.60 5.90
C ARG A 233 8.58 5.34 5.17
N LEU A 234 7.45 5.70 5.77
CA LEU A 234 6.12 5.53 5.17
C LEU A 234 5.63 6.80 4.49
N PRO A 235 4.78 6.70 3.44
CA PRO A 235 4.17 7.89 2.86
C PRO A 235 3.28 8.60 3.89
N SER A 236 3.33 9.93 3.92
CA SER A 236 2.62 10.75 4.93
C SER A 236 1.12 10.50 4.96
N ALA A 237 0.48 10.34 3.81
CA ALA A 237 -0.95 10.01 3.70
C ALA A 237 -1.27 8.66 4.35
N TYR A 238 -0.36 7.69 4.26
CA TYR A 238 -0.54 6.37 4.84
C TYR A 238 -0.34 6.39 6.36
N ASN A 239 0.65 7.13 6.87
CA ASN A 239 0.80 7.39 8.30
C ASN A 239 -0.45 8.05 8.90
N LYS A 240 -1.00 9.06 8.23
CA LYS A 240 -2.25 9.72 8.65
C LYS A 240 -3.42 8.74 8.68
N TRP A 241 -3.53 7.89 7.66
CA TRP A 241 -4.58 6.87 7.61
C TRP A 241 -4.44 5.84 8.76
N ILE A 242 -3.24 5.30 9.00
CA ILE A 242 -2.99 4.36 10.10
C ILE A 242 -3.28 5.02 11.45
N LYS A 243 -2.81 6.26 11.68
CA LYS A 243 -3.08 7.01 12.92
C LYS A 243 -4.59 7.20 13.13
N SER A 244 -5.33 7.56 12.08
CA SER A 244 -6.78 7.71 12.13
C SER A 244 -7.50 6.38 12.43
N ALA A 245 -7.03 5.28 11.86
CA ALA A 245 -7.61 3.95 12.08
C ALA A 245 -7.34 3.44 13.49
N ALA A 246 -6.13 3.63 14.00
CA ALA A 246 -5.69 3.14 15.31
C ALA A 246 -6.33 3.89 16.49
N GLN A 247 -6.79 5.14 16.26
CA GLN A 247 -7.34 6.02 17.30
C GLN A 247 -6.45 6.05 18.55
N VAL A 248 -5.15 6.24 18.33
CA VAL A 248 -4.10 6.21 19.34
C VAL A 248 -3.65 7.63 19.66
N ASP A 249 -3.40 7.91 20.94
CA ASP A 249 -2.77 9.16 21.36
C ASP A 249 -1.33 9.24 20.82
N SER A 250 -0.97 10.37 20.22
CA SER A 250 0.39 10.57 19.71
C SER A 250 1.46 10.56 20.79
N ARG A 251 1.12 10.90 22.04
CA ARG A 251 2.04 10.87 23.19
C ARG A 251 2.53 9.45 23.48
N LEU A 252 1.65 8.45 23.41
CA LEU A 252 2.05 7.03 23.51
C LEU A 252 3.04 6.63 22.42
N LEU A 253 2.78 7.03 21.17
CA LEU A 253 3.70 6.74 20.06
C LEU A 253 5.07 7.41 20.25
N LYS A 254 5.08 8.61 20.81
CA LYS A 254 6.31 9.36 21.13
C LYS A 254 7.06 8.70 22.29
N ALA A 255 6.35 8.32 23.36
CA ALA A 255 6.92 7.61 24.51
C ALA A 255 7.56 6.29 24.10
N LEU A 256 6.91 5.48 23.26
CA LEU A 256 7.50 4.22 22.74
C LEU A 256 8.81 4.45 21.97
N ARG A 257 8.89 5.54 21.18
CA ARG A 257 10.13 5.91 20.48
C ARG A 257 11.20 6.33 21.48
N TYR A 258 10.85 7.13 22.48
CA TYR A 258 11.77 7.55 23.53
C TYR A 258 12.27 6.35 24.35
N CYS A 259 11.41 5.37 24.65
CA CYS A 259 11.81 4.11 25.26
C CYS A 259 12.84 3.36 24.40
N ARG A 260 12.62 3.34 23.09
CA ARG A 260 13.49 2.62 22.14
C ARG A 260 14.85 3.27 21.93
N TYR A 261 14.87 4.59 21.78
CA TYR A 261 16.11 5.34 21.54
C TYR A 261 16.83 5.75 22.84
N GLY A 262 16.26 5.37 24.00
CA GLY A 262 16.88 5.58 25.30
C GLY A 262 16.71 6.98 25.88
N GLU A 263 15.82 7.80 25.32
CA GLU A 263 15.44 9.12 25.86
C GLU A 263 14.51 8.98 27.07
N LEU A 264 13.73 7.90 27.15
CA LEU A 264 12.91 7.54 28.31
C LEU A 264 13.39 6.19 28.83
N LYS A 265 13.73 6.11 30.12
CA LYS A 265 14.23 4.89 30.77
C LYS A 265 13.51 4.64 32.10
N TYR A 266 13.04 3.42 32.31
CA TYR A 266 12.46 3.03 33.59
C TYR A 266 13.49 3.11 34.73
N GLY A 267 13.07 3.65 35.87
CA GLY A 267 13.89 3.81 37.07
C GLY A 267 14.91 4.96 37.02
N VAL A 268 14.90 5.78 35.95
CA VAL A 268 15.84 6.90 35.78
C VAL A 268 15.08 8.16 35.42
N GLU A 269 15.30 9.24 36.17
CA GLU A 269 14.74 10.55 35.84
C GLU A 269 15.47 11.13 34.62
N THR A 270 14.75 11.23 33.50
CA THR A 270 15.27 11.67 32.20
C THR A 270 14.66 13.00 31.74
N GLY A 271 13.82 13.62 32.58
CA GLY A 271 13.05 14.82 32.26
C GLY A 271 11.83 14.56 31.37
N GLN A 272 11.55 13.30 31.02
CA GLN A 272 10.47 12.93 30.08
C GLN A 272 9.14 12.56 30.77
N ALA A 273 9.07 12.61 32.11
CA ALA A 273 7.87 12.22 32.87
C ALA A 273 6.61 13.01 32.45
N HIS A 274 6.76 14.30 32.13
CA HIS A 274 5.68 15.18 31.68
C HIS A 274 4.93 14.64 30.45
N LEU A 275 5.61 13.93 29.54
CA LEU A 275 5.01 13.44 28.28
C LEU A 275 3.80 12.53 28.53
N LEU A 276 3.94 11.61 29.47
CA LEU A 276 2.86 10.70 29.87
C LEU A 276 2.08 11.23 31.08
N GLY A 277 2.69 12.04 31.94
CA GLY A 277 2.00 12.72 33.05
C GLY A 277 0.88 13.65 32.56
N ASP A 278 1.13 14.45 31.51
CA ASP A 278 0.11 15.29 30.89
C ASP A 278 -0.99 14.45 30.22
N MET A 279 -0.64 13.27 29.70
CA MET A 279 -1.63 12.31 29.20
C MET A 279 -2.49 11.78 30.33
N CYS A 280 -1.92 11.44 31.49
CA CYS A 280 -2.69 11.03 32.65
C CYS A 280 -3.71 12.11 33.05
N LYS A 281 -3.30 13.38 33.09
CA LYS A 281 -4.21 14.51 33.40
C LYS A 281 -5.42 14.56 32.45
N ASP A 282 -5.18 14.49 31.14
CA ASP A 282 -6.26 14.55 30.14
C ASP A 282 -7.26 13.38 30.24
N TYR A 283 -6.80 12.21 30.69
CA TYR A 283 -7.62 11.02 30.86
C TYR A 283 -8.15 10.83 32.29
N GLY A 284 -7.87 11.77 33.21
CA GLY A 284 -8.29 11.68 34.61
C GLY A 284 -7.59 10.55 35.41
N LEU A 285 -6.39 10.17 35.00
CA LEU A 285 -5.56 9.15 35.66
C LEU A 285 -4.54 9.80 36.62
N PRO A 286 -4.02 9.06 37.62
CA PRO A 286 -2.94 9.54 38.47
C PRO A 286 -1.71 9.95 37.66
N GLU A 287 -1.17 11.15 37.89
CA GLU A 287 0.00 11.67 37.16
C GLU A 287 1.23 10.75 37.31
N GLU A 288 1.35 10.10 38.47
CA GLU A 288 2.42 9.14 38.77
C GLU A 288 2.45 7.94 37.83
N TYR A 289 1.33 7.60 37.18
CA TYR A 289 1.28 6.53 36.16
C TYR A 289 2.13 6.85 34.93
N GLY A 290 2.38 8.14 34.66
CA GLY A 290 3.22 8.60 33.56
C GLY A 290 4.69 8.78 33.94
N ASP A 291 5.04 8.65 35.21
CA ASP A 291 6.39 8.85 35.71
C ASP A 291 7.20 7.54 35.61
N PRO A 292 8.27 7.50 34.80
CA PRO A 292 9.07 6.28 34.61
C PRO A 292 9.91 5.88 35.83
N THR A 293 10.06 6.77 36.81
CA THR A 293 10.76 6.48 38.07
C THR A 293 9.84 5.85 39.12
N LYS A 294 8.54 6.20 39.07
CA LYS A 294 7.52 5.70 40.01
C LYS A 294 6.76 4.49 39.49
N SER A 295 6.47 4.45 38.19
CA SER A 295 5.58 3.43 37.60
C SER A 295 6.33 2.52 36.63
N ILE A 296 6.71 1.34 37.11
CA ILE A 296 7.50 0.35 36.37
C ILE A 296 6.81 -1.02 36.42
N PRO A 297 6.31 -1.56 35.30
CA PRO A 297 6.10 -0.89 34.02
C PRO A 297 4.92 0.11 34.08
N PHE A 298 4.78 0.97 33.05
CA PHE A 298 3.59 1.81 32.93
C PHE A 298 2.29 0.97 32.96
N PRO A 299 1.26 1.37 33.70
CA PRO A 299 0.08 0.56 33.90
C PRO A 299 -0.70 0.43 32.58
N CYS A 300 -1.36 -0.71 32.39
CA CYS A 300 -2.14 -0.94 31.18
C CYS A 300 -3.27 0.07 31.00
N GLU A 301 -3.83 0.61 32.08
CA GLU A 301 -4.85 1.66 32.02
C GLU A 301 -4.39 2.92 31.27
N LEU A 302 -3.13 3.33 31.45
CA LEU A 302 -2.52 4.41 30.68
C LEU A 302 -2.37 4.03 29.20
N VAL A 303 -1.89 2.81 28.91
CA VAL A 303 -1.78 2.30 27.53
C VAL A 303 -3.15 2.15 26.86
N HIS A 304 -4.18 1.86 27.64
CA HIS A 304 -5.57 1.77 27.21
C HIS A 304 -6.24 3.13 27.00
N MET A 305 -5.53 4.25 27.28
CA MET A 305 -6.06 5.61 27.20
C MET A 305 -7.29 5.81 28.10
N GLY A 306 -7.19 5.37 29.36
CA GLY A 306 -8.25 5.57 30.37
C GLY A 306 -9.47 4.65 30.20
N ALA A 307 -9.40 3.61 29.37
CA ALA A 307 -10.51 2.67 29.18
C ALA A 307 -10.62 1.59 30.29
N GLY A 308 -9.89 1.77 31.40
CA GLY A 308 -9.80 0.83 32.52
C GLY A 308 -8.61 -0.13 32.46
N PRO A 309 -8.35 -0.89 33.54
CA PRO A 309 -7.15 -1.72 33.68
C PRO A 309 -7.21 -3.06 32.93
N SER A 310 -8.42 -3.58 32.63
CA SER A 310 -8.58 -4.89 31.97
C SER A 310 -8.18 -4.85 30.49
N CYS A 311 -7.21 -5.69 30.12
CA CYS A 311 -6.72 -5.83 28.75
C CYS A 311 -7.75 -6.48 27.83
N GLU A 312 -8.52 -7.44 28.36
CA GLU A 312 -9.58 -8.17 27.67
C GLU A 312 -10.76 -7.23 27.36
N PHE A 313 -11.18 -6.42 28.33
CA PHE A 313 -12.19 -5.39 28.11
C PHE A 313 -11.72 -4.37 27.06
N HIS A 314 -10.47 -3.91 27.17
CA HIS A 314 -9.90 -2.98 26.18
C HIS A 314 -9.92 -3.57 24.76
N ALA A 315 -9.56 -4.85 24.61
CA ALA A 315 -9.57 -5.54 23.32
C ALA A 315 -10.98 -5.60 22.70
N VAL A 316 -12.01 -5.90 23.49
CA VAL A 316 -13.41 -5.92 23.06
C VAL A 316 -13.91 -4.52 22.71
N SER A 317 -13.61 -3.52 23.56
CA SER A 317 -13.95 -2.12 23.33
C SER A 317 -13.32 -1.59 22.04
N ARG A 318 -12.03 -1.90 21.81
CA ARG A 318 -11.33 -1.57 20.56
C ARG A 318 -11.92 -2.27 19.36
N PHE A 319 -12.33 -3.53 19.49
CA PHE A 319 -12.99 -4.26 18.40
C PHE A 319 -14.30 -3.55 18.01
N TYR A 320 -15.14 -3.22 18.97
CA TYR A 320 -16.42 -2.57 18.70
C TYR A 320 -16.25 -1.19 18.04
N LYS A 321 -15.42 -0.32 18.62
CA LYS A 321 -15.15 1.03 18.09
C LYS A 321 -14.54 0.97 16.69
N SER A 322 -13.56 0.09 16.48
CA SER A 322 -12.90 -0.09 15.17
C SER A 322 -13.83 -0.71 14.13
N PHE A 323 -14.75 -1.58 14.54
CA PHE A 323 -15.74 -2.17 13.65
C PHE A 323 -16.70 -1.10 13.11
N ILE A 324 -17.24 -0.24 13.97
CA ILE A 324 -18.12 0.87 13.55
C ILE A 324 -17.39 1.82 12.61
N TRP A 325 -16.18 2.24 12.98
CA TRP A 325 -15.35 3.09 12.15
C TRP A 325 -15.07 2.45 10.78
N SER A 326 -14.69 1.18 10.76
CA SER A 326 -14.44 0.45 9.52
C SER A 326 -15.71 0.24 8.69
N ALA A 327 -16.85 0.00 9.33
CA ALA A 327 -18.14 -0.15 8.65
C ALA A 327 -18.55 1.15 7.95
N SER A 328 -18.27 2.31 8.58
CA SER A 328 -18.54 3.62 7.97
C SER A 328 -17.82 3.84 6.64
N MET A 329 -16.71 3.14 6.39
CA MET A 329 -15.96 3.20 5.13
C MET A 329 -16.41 2.14 4.11
N TYR A 330 -16.54 0.88 4.54
CA TYR A 330 -16.81 -0.23 3.62
C TYR A 330 -18.28 -0.34 3.21
N LEU A 331 -19.21 0.04 4.09
CA LEU A 331 -20.64 -0.07 3.81
C LEU A 331 -21.07 0.87 2.68
N PRO A 332 -20.75 2.19 2.69
CA PRO A 332 -21.14 3.08 1.60
C PRO A 332 -20.56 2.66 0.25
N LEU A 333 -19.30 2.20 0.23
CA LEU A 333 -18.62 1.75 -0.99
C LEU A 333 -19.33 0.53 -1.60
N ASN A 334 -19.62 -0.49 -0.81
CA ASN A 334 -20.30 -1.69 -1.30
C ASN A 334 -21.76 -1.41 -1.71
N LEU A 335 -22.45 -0.50 -1.01
CA LEU A 335 -23.81 -0.09 -1.36
C LEU A 335 -23.85 0.72 -2.66
N ALA A 336 -22.92 1.66 -2.86
CA ALA A 336 -22.82 2.45 -4.09
C ALA A 336 -22.65 1.57 -5.34
N LEU A 337 -21.91 0.47 -5.24
CA LEU A 337 -21.76 -0.50 -6.33
C LEU A 337 -23.07 -1.22 -6.68
N ILE A 338 -23.99 -1.39 -5.73
CA ILE A 338 -25.31 -1.98 -5.94
C ILE A 338 -26.29 -0.96 -6.50
N PHE A 339 -26.30 0.26 -5.97
CA PHE A 339 -27.21 1.33 -6.41
C PHE A 339 -27.00 1.75 -7.87
N ARG A 340 -25.86 1.39 -8.48
CA ARG A 340 -25.64 1.55 -9.91
C ARG A 340 -26.53 0.63 -10.78
N ASN A 341 -27.11 -0.42 -10.22
CA ASN A 341 -27.99 -1.34 -10.93
C ASN A 341 -29.46 -0.96 -10.74
N PRO A 342 -30.26 -0.85 -11.81
CA PRO A 342 -31.65 -0.39 -11.74
C PRO A 342 -32.60 -1.36 -11.00
N LYS A 343 -32.19 -2.62 -10.80
CA LYS A 343 -32.96 -3.63 -10.06
C LYS A 343 -32.15 -4.15 -8.89
N ILE A 344 -32.43 -3.65 -7.69
CA ILE A 344 -31.75 -4.08 -6.46
C ILE A 344 -32.36 -5.42 -6.00
N SER A 345 -31.56 -6.49 -6.07
CA SER A 345 -31.97 -7.80 -5.55
C SER A 345 -31.68 -7.91 -4.05
N LYS A 346 -32.58 -8.52 -3.27
CA LYS A 346 -32.32 -8.89 -1.86
C LYS A 346 -31.01 -9.67 -1.70
N LYS A 347 -30.68 -10.55 -2.65
CA LYS A 347 -29.42 -11.32 -2.66
C LYS A 347 -28.19 -10.44 -2.86
N ALA A 348 -28.30 -9.39 -3.67
CA ALA A 348 -27.21 -8.44 -3.88
C ALA A 348 -26.99 -7.62 -2.60
N LEU A 349 -28.07 -7.13 -1.98
CA LEU A 349 -28.01 -6.38 -0.73
C LEU A 349 -27.40 -7.22 0.41
N THR A 350 -27.86 -8.45 0.62
CA THR A 350 -27.32 -9.34 1.67
C THR A 350 -25.84 -9.65 1.42
N HIS A 351 -25.44 -9.84 0.16
CA HIS A 351 -24.03 -10.01 -0.20
C HIS A 351 -23.19 -8.77 0.13
N ALA A 352 -23.66 -7.55 -0.20
CA ALA A 352 -22.94 -6.32 0.17
C ALA A 352 -22.83 -6.12 1.68
N LEU A 353 -23.90 -6.37 2.43
CA LEU A 353 -23.88 -6.30 3.89
C LEU A 353 -22.89 -7.31 4.47
N LYS A 354 -22.95 -8.58 4.05
CA LYS A 354 -22.02 -9.62 4.49
C LYS A 354 -20.57 -9.31 4.11
N SER A 355 -20.33 -8.79 2.91
CA SER A 355 -19.02 -8.36 2.44
C SER A 355 -18.46 -7.19 3.26
N SER A 356 -19.31 -6.20 3.55
CA SER A 356 -18.94 -5.03 4.37
C SER A 356 -18.67 -5.42 5.82
N ALA A 357 -19.53 -6.26 6.41
CA ALA A 357 -19.37 -6.78 7.76
C ALA A 357 -18.07 -7.59 7.89
N ARG A 358 -17.78 -8.48 6.93
CA ARG A 358 -16.52 -9.24 6.90
C ARG A 358 -15.29 -8.33 6.82
N SER A 359 -15.32 -7.35 5.92
CA SER A 359 -14.24 -6.36 5.77
C SER A 359 -14.00 -5.57 7.05
N SER A 360 -15.10 -5.22 7.73
CA SER A 360 -15.06 -4.46 8.97
C SER A 360 -14.58 -5.31 10.14
N ALA A 361 -14.98 -6.58 10.19
CA ALA A 361 -14.47 -7.55 11.15
C ALA A 361 -12.97 -7.81 10.93
N PHE A 362 -12.52 -7.97 9.68
CA PHE A 362 -11.10 -8.10 9.35
C PHE A 362 -10.26 -6.94 9.90
N LEU A 363 -10.64 -5.70 9.59
CA LEU A 363 -9.86 -4.52 9.99
C LEU A 363 -9.97 -4.26 11.50
N SER A 364 -11.14 -4.52 12.08
CA SER A 364 -11.33 -4.43 13.52
C SER A 364 -10.48 -5.46 14.27
N SER A 365 -10.52 -6.73 13.85
CA SER A 365 -9.65 -7.78 14.40
C SER A 365 -8.17 -7.46 14.20
N PHE A 366 -7.77 -6.82 13.11
CA PHE A 366 -6.39 -6.35 12.92
C PHE A 366 -5.97 -5.41 14.05
N ILE A 367 -6.78 -4.39 14.34
CA ILE A 367 -6.51 -3.41 15.39
C ILE A 367 -6.57 -4.07 16.77
N THR A 368 -7.57 -4.91 17.04
CA THR A 368 -7.70 -5.62 18.31
C THR A 368 -6.52 -6.55 18.56
N LEU A 369 -6.10 -7.35 17.58
CA LEU A 369 -4.94 -8.24 17.72
C LEU A 369 -3.63 -7.46 17.91
N PHE A 370 -3.52 -6.27 17.31
CA PHE A 370 -2.39 -5.37 17.53
C PHE A 370 -2.30 -4.94 19.00
N TYR A 371 -3.36 -4.33 19.54
CA TYR A 371 -3.39 -3.87 20.94
C TYR A 371 -3.31 -5.03 21.93
N TYR A 372 -4.06 -6.11 21.68
CA TYR A 372 -4.07 -7.27 22.56
C TYR A 372 -2.70 -7.98 22.57
N GLY A 373 -2.03 -8.08 21.41
CA GLY A 373 -0.67 -8.61 21.34
C GLY A 373 0.34 -7.79 22.16
N ILE A 374 0.23 -6.46 22.12
CA ILE A 374 1.03 -5.57 22.99
C ILE A 374 0.74 -5.89 24.46
N CYS A 375 -0.53 -5.89 24.87
CA CYS A 375 -0.93 -6.12 26.26
C CYS A 375 -0.50 -7.49 26.77
N LEU A 376 -0.62 -8.52 25.93
CA LEU A 376 -0.26 -9.90 26.26
C LEU A 376 1.23 -10.06 26.52
N THR A 377 2.08 -9.41 25.71
CA THR A 377 3.53 -9.38 25.94
C THR A 377 3.88 -8.52 27.15
N ARG A 378 3.19 -7.41 27.40
CA ARG A 378 3.47 -6.55 28.56
C ARG A 378 3.12 -7.19 29.90
N THR A 379 2.00 -7.92 29.96
CA THR A 379 1.43 -8.38 31.24
C THR A 379 1.62 -9.86 31.53
N LYS A 380 1.64 -10.72 30.50
CA LYS A 380 1.67 -12.18 30.68
C LYS A 380 3.02 -12.76 30.23
N PHE A 381 3.33 -12.69 28.94
CA PHE A 381 4.49 -13.40 28.39
C PHE A 381 5.83 -12.71 28.66
N GLY A 382 5.90 -11.39 28.53
CA GLY A 382 7.16 -10.65 28.71
C GLY A 382 7.71 -10.79 30.12
N PRO A 383 6.93 -10.49 31.19
CA PRO A 383 7.39 -10.65 32.57
C PRO A 383 7.79 -12.08 32.91
N TYR A 384 7.09 -13.08 32.37
CA TYR A 384 7.41 -14.49 32.59
C TYR A 384 8.73 -14.92 31.92
N ILE A 385 9.04 -14.37 30.73
CA ILE A 385 10.22 -14.78 29.94
C ILE A 385 11.45 -13.92 30.26
N LEU A 386 11.29 -12.60 30.42
CA LEU A 386 12.37 -11.63 30.57
C LEU A 386 12.53 -11.12 32.01
N GLY A 387 11.55 -11.38 32.88
CA GLY A 387 11.50 -10.90 34.26
C GLY A 387 10.80 -9.55 34.43
N THR A 388 10.77 -9.07 35.68
CA THR A 388 10.07 -7.85 36.11
C THR A 388 11.01 -6.70 36.48
N SER A 389 12.32 -6.84 36.19
CA SER A 389 13.28 -5.77 36.47
C SER A 389 13.01 -4.54 35.58
N PRO A 390 13.39 -3.32 35.99
CA PRO A 390 13.23 -2.12 35.16
C PRO A 390 13.86 -2.28 33.77
N HIS A 391 15.01 -2.96 33.68
CA HIS A 391 15.64 -3.28 32.40
C HIS A 391 14.81 -4.24 31.54
N ALA A 392 14.20 -5.27 32.13
CA ALA A 392 13.30 -6.18 31.43
C ALA A 392 12.03 -5.46 30.94
N CYS A 393 11.40 -4.66 31.80
CA CYS A 393 10.26 -3.82 31.44
C CYS A 393 10.60 -2.86 30.29
N GLN A 394 11.81 -2.27 30.32
CA GLN A 394 12.30 -1.42 29.25
C GLN A 394 12.42 -2.20 27.94
N ALA A 395 13.02 -3.39 27.96
CA ALA A 395 13.17 -4.23 26.77
C ALA A 395 11.81 -4.63 26.18
N ILE A 396 10.84 -4.94 27.05
CA ILE A 396 9.47 -5.27 26.67
C ILE A 396 8.81 -4.08 25.94
N ASP A 397 8.80 -2.89 26.55
CA ASP A 397 8.10 -1.71 26.02
C ASP A 397 8.80 -1.01 24.86
N SER A 398 10.13 -1.09 24.79
CA SER A 398 10.94 -0.51 23.70
C SER A 398 10.91 -1.30 22.39
N GLY A 399 10.41 -2.54 22.40
CA GLY A 399 10.53 -3.42 21.25
C GLY A 399 9.62 -4.63 21.24
N TYR A 400 9.74 -5.53 22.23
CA TYR A 400 9.11 -6.84 22.14
C TYR A 400 7.58 -6.79 22.09
N CYS A 401 6.94 -5.94 22.90
CA CYS A 401 5.48 -5.83 22.90
C CYS A 401 4.95 -5.32 21.56
N ILE A 402 5.62 -4.33 20.97
CA ILE A 402 5.29 -3.80 19.65
C ILE A 402 5.54 -4.86 18.58
N GLY A 403 6.65 -5.59 18.64
CA GLY A 403 6.97 -6.68 17.72
C GLY A 403 5.89 -7.76 17.71
N THR A 404 5.43 -8.19 18.88
CA THR A 404 4.33 -9.15 19.01
C THR A 404 3.03 -8.60 18.44
N GLY A 405 2.65 -7.37 18.78
CA GLY A 405 1.45 -6.72 18.21
C GLY A 405 1.51 -6.62 16.69
N CYS A 406 2.66 -6.20 16.14
CA CYS A 406 2.95 -6.13 14.70
C CYS A 406 2.80 -7.49 14.01
N TRP A 407 3.27 -8.57 14.64
CA TRP A 407 3.15 -9.92 14.10
C TRP A 407 1.73 -10.46 14.15
N MET A 408 1.05 -10.29 15.29
CA MET A 408 -0.29 -10.84 15.52
C MET A 408 -1.36 -10.19 14.65
N CYS A 409 -1.29 -8.86 14.45
CA CYS A 409 -2.34 -8.12 13.75
C CYS A 409 -2.60 -8.62 12.32
N GLY A 410 -1.54 -9.01 11.62
CA GLY A 410 -1.60 -9.50 10.25
C GLY A 410 -2.43 -10.76 10.04
N TRP A 411 -2.53 -11.62 11.06
CA TRP A 411 -3.28 -12.87 10.97
C TRP A 411 -4.80 -12.68 10.87
N SER A 412 -5.31 -11.47 11.13
CA SER A 412 -6.73 -11.15 10.91
C SER A 412 -7.18 -11.38 9.47
N VAL A 413 -6.26 -11.40 8.50
CA VAL A 413 -6.51 -11.68 7.08
C VAL A 413 -7.21 -13.02 6.83
N LEU A 414 -7.13 -13.96 7.78
CA LEU A 414 -7.87 -15.22 7.72
C LEU A 414 -9.40 -15.02 7.74
N ILE A 415 -9.89 -13.89 8.24
CA ILE A 415 -11.32 -13.52 8.19
C ILE A 415 -11.77 -13.24 6.74
N GLU A 416 -10.85 -12.79 5.89
CA GLU A 416 -11.14 -12.47 4.50
C GLU A 416 -11.24 -13.71 3.61
N ASN A 417 -11.88 -13.56 2.44
CA ASN A 417 -11.92 -14.60 1.42
C ASN A 417 -10.54 -14.78 0.76
N ALA A 418 -10.15 -16.00 0.39
CA ALA A 418 -8.84 -16.31 -0.20
C ALA A 418 -8.38 -15.34 -1.30
N LYS A 419 -9.24 -15.04 -2.28
CA LYS A 419 -8.94 -14.08 -3.35
C LYS A 419 -8.62 -12.67 -2.84
N ARG A 420 -9.30 -12.22 -1.79
CA ARG A 420 -9.06 -10.92 -1.18
C ARG A 420 -7.77 -10.92 -0.34
N ARG A 421 -7.43 -12.04 0.31
CA ARG A 421 -6.14 -12.21 1.02
C ARG A 421 -4.96 -12.00 0.07
N GLU A 422 -5.02 -12.62 -1.11
CA GLU A 422 -4.05 -12.43 -2.19
C GLU A 422 -3.93 -10.96 -2.62
N GLU A 423 -5.06 -10.31 -2.91
CA GLU A 423 -5.07 -8.90 -3.34
C GLU A 423 -4.50 -7.97 -2.26
N MET A 424 -4.82 -8.23 -0.99
CA MET A 424 -4.34 -7.46 0.14
C MET A 424 -2.85 -7.68 0.42
N GLY A 425 -2.37 -8.93 0.37
CA GLY A 425 -0.96 -9.27 0.51
C GLY A 425 -0.12 -8.52 -0.52
N LEU A 426 -0.51 -8.60 -1.79
CA LEU A 426 0.20 -7.93 -2.89
C LEU A 426 -0.03 -6.41 -2.94
N PHE A 427 -0.92 -5.86 -2.10
CA PHE A 427 -1.11 -4.42 -1.93
C PHE A 427 -0.25 -3.85 -0.80
N VAL A 428 -0.04 -4.62 0.28
CA VAL A 428 0.77 -4.19 1.43
C VAL A 428 2.25 -4.50 1.24
N ALA A 429 2.60 -5.63 0.62
CA ALA A 429 3.97 -6.05 0.36
C ALA A 429 4.91 -4.97 -0.22
N PRO A 430 4.54 -4.21 -1.28
CA PRO A 430 5.44 -3.17 -1.80
C PRO A 430 5.66 -2.02 -0.81
N ARG A 431 4.68 -1.72 0.05
CA ARG A 431 4.84 -0.72 1.12
C ARG A 431 5.74 -1.24 2.23
N ALA A 432 5.65 -2.53 2.56
CA ALA A 432 6.53 -3.17 3.51
C ALA A 432 7.99 -3.16 3.01
N LEU A 433 8.24 -3.46 1.73
CA LEU A 433 9.56 -3.33 1.14
C LEU A 433 10.07 -1.88 1.18
N ALA A 434 9.18 -0.90 1.00
CA ALA A 434 9.54 0.51 1.09
C ALA A 434 10.02 0.94 2.49
N THR A 435 9.67 0.20 3.55
CA THR A 435 10.19 0.48 4.90
C THR A 435 11.60 -0.04 5.12
N LEU A 436 12.10 -0.93 4.26
CA LEU A 436 13.46 -1.46 4.34
C LEU A 436 14.47 -0.58 3.60
N LEU A 437 13.99 0.29 2.71
CA LEU A 437 14.81 1.16 1.87
C LEU A 437 14.71 2.64 2.30
N PRO A 438 15.75 3.45 2.05
CA PRO A 438 15.67 4.88 2.26
C PRO A 438 14.68 5.52 1.26
N ARG A 439 13.79 6.38 1.76
CA ARG A 439 12.80 7.08 0.93
C ARG A 439 13.41 8.11 -0.01
N ARG A 440 14.51 8.75 0.44
CA ARG A 440 15.32 9.67 -0.33
C ARG A 440 16.72 9.06 -0.43
N TYR A 441 17.26 9.00 -1.63
CA TYR A 441 18.61 8.49 -1.88
C TYR A 441 19.29 9.34 -2.95
N ARG A 442 20.58 9.08 -3.20
CA ARG A 442 21.42 9.89 -4.08
C ARG A 442 20.89 9.91 -5.52
N TRP A 443 21.01 11.05 -6.18
CA TRP A 443 20.49 11.20 -7.55
C TRP A 443 21.23 10.32 -8.55
N GLU A 444 22.54 10.15 -8.36
CA GLU A 444 23.40 9.29 -9.19
C GLU A 444 22.90 7.83 -9.27
N GLU A 445 22.23 7.34 -8.23
CA GLU A 445 21.76 5.95 -8.13
C GLU A 445 20.37 5.73 -8.76
N GLN A 446 19.73 6.79 -9.29
CA GLN A 446 18.36 6.71 -9.82
C GLN A 446 18.22 5.72 -10.99
N TRP A 447 19.31 5.42 -11.71
CA TRP A 447 19.30 4.42 -12.79
C TRP A 447 18.98 3.02 -12.27
N ILE A 448 19.34 2.68 -11.03
CA ILE A 448 19.03 1.38 -10.40
C ILE A 448 17.52 1.22 -10.30
N GLU A 449 16.84 2.28 -9.83
CA GLU A 449 15.38 2.28 -9.72
C GLU A 449 14.72 2.08 -11.10
N ARG A 450 15.23 2.75 -12.14
CA ARG A 450 14.73 2.59 -13.53
C ARG A 450 14.94 1.17 -14.04
N ALA A 451 16.11 0.57 -13.81
CA ALA A 451 16.42 -0.79 -14.23
C ALA A 451 15.53 -1.82 -13.53
N VAL A 452 15.34 -1.70 -12.22
CA VAL A 452 14.48 -2.60 -11.42
C VAL A 452 13.02 -2.48 -11.85
N PHE A 453 12.52 -1.26 -12.07
CA PHE A 453 11.17 -1.04 -12.59
C PHE A 453 10.99 -1.65 -13.98
N ALA A 454 11.95 -1.43 -14.88
CA ALA A 454 11.91 -1.94 -16.24
C ALA A 454 11.92 -3.47 -16.28
N TRP A 455 12.81 -4.09 -15.51
CA TRP A 455 12.84 -5.54 -15.31
C TRP A 455 11.50 -6.07 -14.80
N GLY A 456 10.99 -5.48 -13.71
CA GLY A 456 9.76 -5.97 -13.09
C GLY A 456 8.56 -5.85 -14.03
N THR A 457 8.47 -4.73 -14.77
CA THR A 457 7.37 -4.49 -15.71
C THR A 457 7.45 -5.43 -16.91
N ALA A 458 8.67 -5.67 -17.43
CA ALA A 458 8.91 -6.59 -18.52
C ALA A 458 8.52 -8.03 -18.17
N VAL A 459 8.86 -8.50 -16.96
CA VAL A 459 8.41 -9.81 -16.44
C VAL A 459 6.89 -9.87 -16.41
N VAL A 460 6.24 -8.88 -15.78
CA VAL A 460 4.78 -8.86 -15.64
C VAL A 460 4.10 -8.86 -17.01
N PHE A 461 4.50 -8.01 -17.96
CA PHE A 461 3.88 -7.95 -19.29
C PHE A 461 4.09 -9.24 -20.07
N THR A 462 5.26 -9.87 -19.92
CA THR A 462 5.54 -11.16 -20.54
C THR A 462 4.60 -12.23 -20.02
N CYS A 463 4.43 -12.32 -18.69
CA CYS A 463 3.48 -13.23 -18.04
C CYS A 463 2.02 -12.94 -18.44
N VAL A 464 1.60 -11.67 -18.53
CA VAL A 464 0.23 -11.30 -18.97
C VAL A 464 -0.03 -11.82 -20.38
N GLY A 465 0.95 -11.66 -21.27
CA GLY A 465 0.82 -12.05 -22.67
C GLY A 465 0.85 -13.55 -22.91
N GLU A 466 1.33 -14.35 -21.97
CA GLU A 466 1.29 -15.82 -22.04
C GLU A 466 0.04 -16.38 -21.37
N ASN A 467 -0.21 -15.98 -20.12
CA ASN A 467 -1.33 -16.48 -19.35
C ASN A 467 -1.93 -15.34 -18.51
N ARG A 468 -2.89 -14.64 -19.11
CA ARG A 468 -3.63 -13.56 -18.46
C ARG A 468 -4.27 -13.97 -17.13
N ASN A 469 -4.75 -15.22 -17.06
CA ASN A 469 -5.41 -15.74 -15.85
C ASN A 469 -4.41 -16.25 -14.81
N GLY A 470 -3.12 -16.39 -15.18
CA GLY A 470 -2.04 -16.78 -14.28
C GLY A 470 -1.58 -15.64 -13.36
N ILE A 471 -1.87 -14.39 -13.70
CA ILE A 471 -1.52 -13.25 -12.85
C ILE A 471 -2.60 -13.02 -11.81
N ARG A 472 -2.14 -13.05 -10.56
CA ARG A 472 -2.89 -12.87 -9.34
C ARG A 472 -3.51 -11.48 -9.22
N GLY A 473 -4.73 -11.42 -8.71
CA GLY A 473 -5.51 -10.20 -8.45
C GLY A 473 -6.04 -9.46 -9.69
N VAL A 474 -6.32 -8.16 -9.50
CA VAL A 474 -6.97 -7.30 -10.52
C VAL A 474 -6.01 -6.89 -11.64
N LEU A 475 -4.69 -6.91 -11.40
CA LEU A 475 -3.68 -6.40 -12.33
C LEU A 475 -3.71 -7.13 -13.68
N GLY A 476 -3.75 -8.45 -13.69
CA GLY A 476 -3.82 -9.24 -14.94
C GLY A 476 -5.06 -8.93 -15.78
N LYS A 477 -6.19 -8.63 -15.12
CA LYS A 477 -7.42 -8.22 -15.81
C LYS A 477 -7.29 -6.84 -16.43
N VAL A 478 -6.69 -5.89 -15.72
CA VAL A 478 -6.51 -4.51 -16.17
C VAL A 478 -5.47 -4.45 -17.28
N VAL A 479 -4.26 -4.96 -17.06
CA VAL A 479 -3.17 -4.93 -18.04
C VAL A 479 -3.55 -5.74 -19.28
N GLY A 480 -4.10 -6.94 -19.11
CA GLY A 480 -4.61 -7.73 -20.24
C GLY A 480 -5.86 -7.15 -20.90
N GLY A 481 -6.55 -6.18 -20.27
CA GLY A 481 -7.65 -5.43 -20.90
C GLY A 481 -7.13 -4.28 -21.76
N VAL A 482 -6.06 -3.63 -21.31
CA VAL A 482 -5.41 -2.51 -21.99
C VAL A 482 -4.58 -3.01 -23.18
N LEU A 483 -3.77 -4.06 -23.00
CA LEU A 483 -2.87 -4.60 -24.04
C LEU A 483 -3.61 -5.28 -25.21
N HIS A 484 -4.86 -5.69 -25.02
CA HIS A 484 -5.54 -6.52 -26.00
C HIS A 484 -6.28 -5.67 -27.04
N SER A 485 -5.78 -5.61 -28.26
CA SER A 485 -6.32 -4.79 -29.35
C SER A 485 -7.63 -5.30 -29.96
N GLY A 486 -8.40 -6.17 -29.31
CA GLY A 486 -9.70 -6.64 -29.82
C GLY A 486 -9.66 -7.39 -31.15
N GLY A 487 -8.47 -7.68 -31.69
CA GLY A 487 -8.22 -8.70 -32.69
C GLY A 487 -7.33 -9.74 -32.05
N GLY A 488 -7.78 -11.00 -32.05
CA GLY A 488 -6.85 -12.10 -31.85
C GLY A 488 -5.79 -12.01 -32.94
N PHE A 489 -4.52 -12.06 -32.53
CA PHE A 489 -3.49 -12.63 -33.37
C PHE A 489 -3.33 -14.08 -32.95
#